data_AF-A0A554VTV0-F1
#
_entry.id   AF-A0A554VTV0-F1
#
_cell.length_a   1.000
_cell.length_b   1.000
_cell.length_c   1.000
_cell.angle_alpha   90.00
_cell.angle_beta   90.00
_cell.angle_gamma   90.00
#
_symmetry.space_group_name_H-M   'P 1'
#
loop_
_entity.id
_entity.type
_entity.pdbx_description
1 polymer ?
#
loop_
_entity_poly.entity_id
_entity_poly.type
_entity_poly.pdbx_seq_one_letter_code
_entity_poly.pdbx_strand_id
1 'polypeptide(L)'
;MGRRWFVSGSSCRGLFLGTPAAVAAPGDAACLQASSQFEAALSAAGITEASVTQIDATSQAAATAQAAYAALVEAATADESAAVAAAIDGLEAARAAEDAAEAAAEAAEDSGDPAAIAAATAAADEAEAAADAAEQALQDSQDAYNAAIDTPEIRDAQGVLEAAARDFETALAAVSLDRPPPQASRDSSRPS
;
A
#
# COMPACT_ATOMS: atom_id res chain seq x y z
N MET A 1 -4.79 16.77 28.71
CA MET A 1 -3.55 17.51 29.07
C MET A 1 -2.86 17.90 27.76
N GLY A 2 -3.01 19.15 27.35
CA GLY A 2 -2.56 19.64 26.04
C GLY A 2 -1.05 19.87 26.00
N ARG A 3 -0.39 19.31 24.98
CA ARG A 3 0.99 19.65 24.63
C ARG A 3 1.01 21.07 24.05
N ARG A 4 1.60 22.01 24.79
CA ARG A 4 1.90 23.35 24.29
C ARG A 4 3.10 23.22 23.36
N TRP A 5 2.88 23.43 22.07
CA TRP A 5 3.96 23.59 21.11
C TRP A 5 4.51 25.00 21.28
N PHE A 6 5.74 25.11 21.76
CA PHE A 6 6.49 26.36 21.67
C PHE A 6 6.94 26.52 20.21
N VAL A 7 6.31 27.45 19.50
CA VAL A 7 6.87 28.03 18.28
C VAL A 7 8.13 28.78 18.71
N SER A 8 9.28 28.11 18.60
CA SER A 8 10.58 28.75 18.62
C SER A 8 10.66 29.60 17.35
N GLY A 9 10.75 30.91 17.53
CA GLY A 9 10.70 31.90 16.46
C GLY A 9 11.64 31.58 15.30
N SER A 10 11.12 31.73 14.09
CA SER A 10 11.86 31.74 12.84
C SER A 10 12.95 32.82 12.90
N SER A 11 14.18 32.43 13.22
CA SER A 11 15.33 33.26 12.89
C SER A 11 15.45 33.30 11.37
N CYS A 12 15.26 34.48 10.78
CA CYS A 12 15.58 34.81 9.38
C CYS A 12 17.02 34.37 9.06
N ARG A 13 17.25 33.10 8.70
CA ARG A 13 18.52 32.65 8.13
C ARG A 13 18.36 32.71 6.62
N GLY A 14 18.87 33.81 6.06
CA GLY A 14 18.93 34.01 4.62
C GLY A 14 19.60 32.82 3.95
N LEU A 15 18.83 32.12 3.12
CA LEU A 15 19.36 31.19 2.15
C LEU A 15 19.97 32.02 1.00
N PHE A 16 21.16 32.57 1.21
CA PHE A 16 21.94 33.16 0.12
C PHE A 16 23.41 32.81 0.28
N LEU A 17 23.95 32.27 -0.81
CA LEU A 17 25.30 31.76 -0.98
C LEU A 17 26.36 32.77 -0.51
N GLY A 18 27.02 32.51 0.62
CA GLY A 18 28.40 32.97 0.86
C GLY A 18 28.66 34.37 1.42
N THR A 19 27.69 35.09 2.00
CA THR A 19 27.95 36.35 2.74
C THR A 19 27.62 36.23 4.23
N PRO A 20 28.40 36.86 5.14
CA PRO A 20 28.22 36.69 6.58
C PRO A 20 26.84 37.16 7.02
N ALA A 21 26.12 36.29 7.73
CA ALA A 21 24.77 36.54 8.22
C ALA A 21 24.78 37.74 9.18
N ALA A 22 24.42 38.92 8.69
CA ALA A 22 23.97 40.01 9.52
C ALA A 22 22.69 39.52 10.22
N VAL A 23 22.78 39.28 11.53
CA VAL A 23 21.63 38.95 12.36
C VAL A 23 20.75 40.20 12.39
N ALA A 24 19.73 40.24 11.54
CA ALA A 24 18.70 41.27 11.61
C ALA A 24 18.04 41.18 12.99
N ALA A 25 17.94 42.31 13.69
CA ALA A 25 17.28 42.37 14.99
C ALA A 25 15.80 41.98 14.84
N PRO A 26 15.18 41.34 15.85
CA PRO A 26 13.74 41.11 15.86
C PRO A 26 13.01 42.44 15.65
N GLY A 27 12.23 42.55 14.57
CA GLY A 27 11.52 43.79 14.19
C GLY A 27 12.21 44.66 13.13
N ASP A 28 13.33 44.22 12.53
CA ASP A 28 13.88 44.88 11.34
C ASP A 28 12.84 44.86 10.20
N ALA A 29 12.54 46.05 9.66
CA ALA A 29 11.59 46.24 8.58
C ALA A 29 11.94 45.39 7.34
N ALA A 30 13.22 45.14 7.07
CA ALA A 30 13.66 44.29 5.96
C ALA A 30 13.31 42.80 6.19
N CYS A 31 13.44 42.29 7.42
CA CYS A 31 13.02 40.93 7.74
C CYS A 31 11.49 40.80 7.70
N LEU A 32 10.76 41.77 8.26
CA LEU A 32 9.29 41.77 8.20
C LEU A 32 8.78 41.81 6.75
N GLN A 33 9.43 42.61 5.90
CA GLN A 33 9.13 42.66 4.47
C GLN A 33 9.41 41.31 3.80
N ALA A 34 10.58 40.70 4.03
CA ALA A 34 10.91 39.40 3.46
C ALA A 34 9.95 38.29 3.92
N SER A 35 9.58 38.25 5.21
CA SER A 35 8.59 37.32 5.74
C SER A 35 7.21 37.51 5.10
N SER A 36 6.74 38.76 4.95
CA SER A 36 5.46 39.04 4.28
C SER A 36 5.45 38.63 2.80
N GLN A 37 6.57 38.77 2.10
CA GLN A 37 6.72 38.33 0.70
C GLN A 37 6.76 36.80 0.60
N PHE A 38 7.39 36.12 1.56
CA PHE A 38 7.39 34.67 1.65
C PHE A 38 6.00 34.12 1.95
N GLU A 39 5.28 34.69 2.92
CA GLU A 39 3.89 34.33 3.22
C GLU A 39 2.97 34.60 2.03
N ALA A 40 3.16 35.72 1.32
CA ALA A 40 2.44 36.01 0.09
C ALA A 40 2.76 35.00 -1.02
N ALA A 41 4.01 34.56 -1.16
CA ALA A 41 4.41 33.54 -2.13
C ALA A 41 3.81 32.16 -1.79
N LEU A 42 3.82 31.77 -0.51
CA LEU A 42 3.16 30.55 -0.03
C LEU A 42 1.64 30.60 -0.26
N SER A 43 1.00 31.73 0.08
CA SER A 43 -0.43 31.90 -0.15
C SER A 43 -0.77 31.93 -1.64
N ALA A 44 0.06 32.53 -2.48
CA ALA A 44 -0.09 32.52 -3.94
C ALA A 44 0.10 31.10 -4.52
N ALA A 45 0.88 30.27 -3.84
CA ALA A 45 1.03 28.84 -4.11
C ALA A 45 -0.11 27.97 -3.55
N GLY A 46 -1.11 28.55 -2.88
CA GLY A 46 -2.18 27.80 -2.22
C GLY A 46 -1.76 27.12 -0.90
N ILE A 47 -0.54 27.36 -0.42
CA ILE A 47 -0.04 26.89 0.87
C ILE A 47 -0.48 27.90 1.92
N THR A 48 -1.51 27.53 2.69
CA THR A 48 -2.10 28.32 3.77
C THR A 48 -2.19 27.45 5.02
N GLU A 49 -2.35 28.06 6.20
CA GLU A 49 -2.59 27.31 7.44
C GLU A 49 -3.82 26.39 7.31
N ALA A 50 -4.86 26.85 6.61
CA ALA A 50 -6.05 26.06 6.32
C ALA A 50 -5.75 24.84 5.42
N SER A 51 -4.94 25.00 4.36
CA SER A 51 -4.62 23.87 3.47
C SER A 51 -3.68 22.86 4.13
N VAL A 52 -2.75 23.30 4.98
CA VAL A 52 -1.93 22.40 5.81
C VAL A 52 -2.81 21.64 6.82
N THR A 53 -3.75 22.32 7.49
CA THR A 53 -4.69 21.67 8.42
C THR A 53 -5.58 20.66 7.71
N GLN A 54 -6.03 20.98 6.50
CA GLN A 54 -6.85 20.08 5.70
C GLN A 54 -6.08 18.83 5.26
N ILE A 55 -4.83 18.99 4.80
CA ILE A 55 -3.96 17.87 4.43
C ILE A 55 -3.67 16.97 5.64
N ASP A 56 -3.37 17.56 6.81
CA ASP A 56 -3.15 16.79 8.04
C ASP A 56 -4.40 15.99 8.42
N ALA A 57 -5.58 16.62 8.40
CA ALA A 57 -6.85 15.96 8.71
C ALA A 57 -7.18 14.81 7.73
N THR A 58 -7.03 15.01 6.42
CA THR A 58 -7.30 13.96 5.43
C THR A 58 -6.27 12.85 5.47
N SER A 59 -5.00 13.15 5.78
CA SER A 59 -3.96 12.14 5.98
C SER A 59 -4.25 11.24 7.19
N GLN A 60 -4.71 11.82 8.30
CA GLN A 60 -5.09 11.07 9.50
C GLN A 60 -6.34 10.22 9.27
N ALA A 61 -7.31 10.75 8.51
CA ALA A 61 -8.50 9.99 8.12
C ALA A 61 -8.12 8.78 7.25
N ALA A 62 -7.26 8.96 6.25
CA ALA A 62 -6.76 7.87 5.40
C ALA A 62 -6.01 6.81 6.22
N ALA A 63 -5.11 7.23 7.12
CA ALA A 63 -4.38 6.30 7.99
C ALA A 63 -5.32 5.51 8.93
N THR A 64 -6.35 6.17 9.46
CA THR A 64 -7.36 5.52 10.32
C THR A 64 -8.18 4.52 9.52
N ALA A 65 -8.64 4.89 8.33
CA ALA A 65 -9.38 3.99 7.44
C ALA A 65 -8.53 2.78 7.02
N GLN A 66 -7.25 2.98 6.73
CA GLN A 66 -6.32 1.90 6.39
C GLN A 66 -6.15 0.92 7.55
N ALA A 67 -5.95 1.43 8.77
CA ALA A 67 -5.82 0.59 9.96
C ALA A 67 -7.11 -0.21 10.22
N ALA A 68 -8.29 0.41 10.04
CA ALA A 68 -9.56 -0.27 10.21
C ALA A 68 -9.78 -1.38 9.16
N TYR A 69 -9.50 -1.10 7.88
CA TYR A 69 -9.56 -2.09 6.81
C TYR A 69 -8.60 -3.27 7.06
N ALA A 70 -7.34 -2.97 7.39
CA ALA A 70 -6.32 -3.99 7.64
C ALA A 70 -6.71 -4.89 8.83
N ALA A 71 -7.24 -4.30 9.92
CA ALA A 71 -7.68 -5.07 11.08
C ALA A 71 -8.85 -6.01 10.76
N LEU A 72 -9.77 -5.60 9.88
CA LEU A 72 -10.87 -6.46 9.44
C LEU A 72 -10.36 -7.62 8.57
N VAL A 73 -9.45 -7.35 7.64
CA VAL A 73 -8.84 -8.40 6.79
C VAL A 73 -8.04 -9.39 7.64
N GLU A 74 -7.22 -8.90 8.57
CA GLU A 74 -6.45 -9.75 9.48
C GLU A 74 -7.36 -10.64 10.33
N ALA A 75 -8.42 -10.05 10.92
CA ALA A 75 -9.38 -10.82 11.70
C ALA A 75 -10.14 -11.86 10.87
N ALA A 76 -10.48 -11.54 9.62
CA ALA A 76 -11.21 -12.43 8.74
C ALA A 76 -10.36 -13.55 8.13
N THR A 77 -9.04 -13.44 8.14
CA THR A 77 -8.14 -14.41 7.47
C THR A 77 -7.25 -15.19 8.44
N ALA A 78 -7.41 -14.99 9.74
CA ALA A 78 -6.53 -15.57 10.75
C ALA A 78 -6.48 -17.11 10.69
N ASP A 79 -7.62 -17.76 10.49
CA ASP A 79 -7.70 -19.23 10.43
C ASP A 79 -7.41 -19.75 9.00
N GLU A 80 -7.91 -19.04 7.99
CA GLU A 80 -7.80 -19.41 6.58
C GLU A 80 -6.36 -19.30 6.08
N SER A 81 -5.59 -18.31 6.54
CA SER A 81 -4.18 -18.17 6.19
C SER A 81 -3.33 -19.36 6.68
N ALA A 82 -3.63 -19.88 7.87
CA ALA A 82 -2.99 -21.08 8.39
C ALA A 82 -3.39 -22.34 7.61
N ALA A 83 -4.66 -22.43 7.20
CA ALA A 83 -5.15 -23.52 6.37
C ALA A 83 -4.47 -23.54 4.99
N VAL A 84 -4.33 -22.39 4.34
CA VAL A 84 -3.61 -22.26 3.06
C VAL A 84 -2.15 -22.69 3.21
N ALA A 85 -1.46 -22.24 4.27
CA ALA A 85 -0.08 -22.65 4.52
C ALA A 85 0.05 -24.17 4.70
N ALA A 86 -0.85 -24.77 5.50
CA ALA A 86 -0.86 -26.22 5.71
C ALA A 86 -1.17 -27.01 4.41
N ALA A 87 -2.04 -26.49 3.55
CA ALA A 87 -2.36 -27.12 2.27
C ALA A 87 -1.18 -27.03 1.28
N ILE A 88 -0.42 -25.93 1.28
CA ILE A 88 0.83 -25.80 0.51
C ILE A 88 1.83 -26.87 0.97
N ASP A 89 2.10 -26.96 2.27
CA ASP A 89 3.02 -27.97 2.82
C ASP A 89 2.56 -29.40 2.49
N GLY A 90 1.25 -29.64 2.56
CA GLY A 90 0.64 -30.93 2.22
C GLY A 90 0.83 -31.30 0.75
N LEU A 91 0.65 -30.34 -0.17
CA LEU A 91 0.87 -30.54 -1.60
C LEU A 91 2.34 -30.79 -1.93
N GLU A 92 3.26 -30.04 -1.31
CA GLU A 92 4.71 -30.28 -1.48
C GLU A 92 5.10 -31.70 -1.05
N ALA A 93 4.56 -32.16 0.08
CA ALA A 93 4.79 -33.52 0.57
C ALA A 93 4.18 -34.59 -0.36
N ALA A 94 2.98 -34.35 -0.90
CA ALA A 94 2.32 -35.28 -1.80
C ALA A 94 3.08 -35.43 -3.13
N ARG A 95 3.52 -34.32 -3.73
CA ARG A 95 4.34 -34.33 -4.95
C ARG A 95 5.69 -35.02 -4.75
N ALA A 96 6.33 -34.81 -3.59
CA ALA A 96 7.56 -35.52 -3.27
C ALA A 96 7.35 -37.05 -3.13
N ALA A 97 6.16 -37.47 -2.68
CA ALA A 97 5.80 -38.89 -2.60
C ALA A 97 5.48 -39.47 -3.99
N GLU A 98 4.81 -38.70 -4.84
CA GLU A 98 4.55 -39.02 -6.25
C GLU A 98 5.87 -39.21 -7.02
N ASP A 99 6.79 -38.23 -6.97
CA ASP A 99 8.13 -38.34 -7.58
C ASP A 99 8.88 -39.60 -7.13
N ALA A 100 8.79 -39.93 -5.83
CA ALA A 100 9.43 -41.11 -5.27
C ALA A 100 8.77 -42.42 -5.73
N ALA A 101 7.44 -42.44 -5.91
CA ALA A 101 6.69 -43.58 -6.40
C ALA A 101 6.95 -43.81 -7.90
N GLU A 102 7.03 -42.74 -8.70
CA GLU A 102 7.43 -42.81 -10.11
C GLU A 102 8.84 -43.39 -10.27
N ALA A 103 9.82 -42.88 -9.50
CA ALA A 103 11.17 -43.41 -9.53
C ALA A 103 11.24 -44.90 -9.11
N ALA A 104 10.38 -45.32 -8.18
CA ALA A 104 10.27 -46.73 -7.79
C ALA A 104 9.64 -47.58 -8.89
N ALA A 105 8.67 -47.05 -9.64
CA ALA A 105 8.08 -47.70 -10.80
C ALA A 105 9.10 -47.90 -11.92
N GLU A 106 9.89 -46.87 -12.26
CA GLU A 106 10.99 -46.98 -13.24
C GLU A 106 12.01 -48.05 -12.83
N ALA A 107 12.43 -48.07 -11.55
CA ALA A 107 13.35 -49.08 -11.04
C ALA A 107 12.76 -50.50 -11.07
N ALA A 108 11.44 -50.64 -10.87
CA ALA A 108 10.75 -51.92 -10.97
C ALA A 108 10.68 -52.39 -12.43
N GLU A 109 10.44 -51.49 -13.39
CA GLU A 109 10.48 -51.79 -14.83
C GLU A 109 11.86 -52.31 -15.26
N ASP A 110 12.93 -51.65 -14.81
CA ASP A 110 14.31 -52.07 -15.06
C ASP A 110 14.63 -53.49 -14.51
N SER A 111 13.96 -53.90 -13.43
CA SER A 111 14.13 -55.23 -12.85
C SER A 111 13.51 -56.36 -13.69
N GLY A 112 12.48 -56.02 -14.48
CA GLY A 112 11.69 -56.98 -15.26
C GLY A 112 10.84 -57.97 -14.44
N ASP A 113 10.73 -57.80 -13.12
CA ASP A 113 9.86 -58.63 -12.27
C ASP A 113 8.40 -58.14 -12.37
N PRO A 114 7.48 -58.93 -12.96
CA PRO A 114 6.09 -58.53 -13.12
C PRO A 114 5.38 -58.21 -11.80
N ALA A 115 5.76 -58.85 -10.69
CA ALA A 115 5.15 -58.59 -9.40
C ALA A 115 5.64 -57.26 -8.81
N ALA A 116 6.92 -56.93 -8.99
CA ALA A 116 7.48 -55.64 -8.58
C ALA A 116 6.88 -54.48 -9.39
N ILE A 117 6.75 -54.65 -10.71
CA ILE A 117 6.13 -53.66 -11.59
C ILE A 117 4.68 -53.39 -11.15
N ALA A 118 3.87 -54.44 -10.99
CA ALA A 118 2.47 -54.28 -10.60
C ALA A 118 2.32 -53.58 -9.23
N ALA A 119 3.20 -53.87 -8.27
CA ALA A 119 3.18 -53.21 -6.96
C ALA A 119 3.61 -51.73 -7.05
N ALA A 120 4.64 -51.42 -7.84
CA ALA A 120 5.13 -50.06 -8.00
C ALA A 120 4.16 -49.16 -8.78
N THR A 121 3.53 -49.69 -9.85
CA THR A 121 2.46 -48.97 -10.58
C THR A 121 1.29 -48.65 -9.65
N ALA A 122 0.83 -49.61 -8.83
CA ALA A 122 -0.25 -49.35 -7.89
C ALA A 122 0.13 -48.27 -6.86
N ALA A 123 1.38 -48.25 -6.39
CA ALA A 123 1.87 -47.22 -5.49
C ALA A 123 1.97 -45.84 -6.17
N ALA A 124 2.36 -45.79 -7.45
CA ALA A 124 2.37 -44.56 -8.23
C ALA A 124 0.95 -44.02 -8.43
N ASP A 125 -0.01 -44.87 -8.82
CA ASP A 125 -1.42 -44.49 -8.96
C ASP A 125 -1.99 -43.94 -7.63
N GLU A 126 -1.64 -44.56 -6.49
CA GLU A 126 -2.05 -44.09 -5.16
C GLU A 126 -1.41 -42.73 -4.81
N ALA A 127 -0.16 -42.51 -5.22
CA ALA A 127 0.56 -41.26 -4.96
C ALA A 127 0.05 -40.10 -5.83
N GLU A 128 -0.21 -40.35 -7.13
CA GLU A 128 -0.86 -39.39 -8.04
C GLU A 128 -2.23 -38.98 -7.48
N ALA A 129 -3.06 -39.95 -7.08
CA ALA A 129 -4.37 -39.66 -6.48
C ALA A 129 -4.27 -38.84 -5.17
N ALA A 130 -3.20 -39.03 -4.40
CA ALA A 130 -2.94 -38.23 -3.20
C ALA A 130 -2.47 -36.81 -3.54
N ALA A 131 -1.66 -36.63 -4.58
CA ALA A 131 -1.25 -35.33 -5.08
C ALA A 131 -2.46 -34.54 -5.60
N ASP A 132 -3.31 -35.15 -6.43
CA ASP A 132 -4.58 -34.57 -6.90
C ASP A 132 -5.47 -34.11 -5.72
N ALA A 133 -5.62 -34.95 -4.70
CA ALA A 133 -6.39 -34.61 -3.51
C ALA A 133 -5.79 -33.42 -2.73
N ALA A 134 -4.45 -33.34 -2.67
CA ALA A 134 -3.76 -32.22 -2.04
C ALA A 134 -3.90 -30.92 -2.84
N GLU A 135 -3.88 -30.99 -4.18
CA GLU A 135 -4.15 -29.84 -5.05
C GLU A 135 -5.57 -29.32 -4.85
N GLN A 136 -6.56 -30.21 -4.81
CA GLN A 136 -7.94 -29.83 -4.52
C GLN A 136 -8.07 -29.19 -3.13
N ALA A 137 -7.40 -29.74 -2.11
CA ALA A 137 -7.42 -29.17 -0.77
C ALA A 137 -6.79 -27.77 -0.69
N LEU A 138 -5.73 -27.52 -1.46
CA LEU A 138 -5.14 -26.19 -1.61
C LEU A 138 -6.12 -25.21 -2.28
N GLN A 139 -6.77 -25.64 -3.35
CA GLN A 139 -7.78 -24.84 -4.03
C GLN A 139 -8.94 -24.49 -3.08
N ASP A 140 -9.50 -25.47 -2.38
CA ASP A 140 -10.58 -25.27 -1.42
C ASP A 140 -10.18 -24.28 -0.30
N SER A 141 -8.94 -24.36 0.17
CA SER A 141 -8.40 -23.44 1.17
C SER A 141 -8.24 -22.01 0.65
N GLN A 142 -7.80 -21.85 -0.61
CA GLN A 142 -7.72 -20.54 -1.26
C GLN A 142 -9.10 -19.93 -1.50
N ASP A 143 -10.08 -20.75 -1.90
CA ASP A 143 -11.46 -20.30 -2.07
C ASP A 143 -12.08 -19.87 -0.73
N ALA A 144 -11.81 -20.61 0.36
CA ALA A 144 -12.22 -20.21 1.70
C ALA A 144 -11.59 -18.88 2.14
N TYR A 145 -10.28 -18.71 1.92
CA TYR A 145 -9.58 -17.46 2.20
C TYR A 145 -10.20 -16.28 1.43
N ASN A 146 -10.44 -16.47 0.13
CA ASN A 146 -11.04 -15.44 -0.73
C ASN A 146 -12.47 -15.11 -0.29
N ALA A 147 -13.27 -16.10 0.08
CA ALA A 147 -14.61 -15.89 0.61
C ALA A 147 -14.60 -15.12 1.93
N ALA A 148 -13.60 -15.37 2.80
CA ALA A 148 -13.48 -14.69 4.08
C ALA A 148 -13.19 -13.19 3.95
N ILE A 149 -12.41 -12.79 2.93
CA ILE A 149 -12.15 -11.36 2.64
C ILE A 149 -13.25 -10.70 1.81
N ASP A 150 -14.10 -11.46 1.13
CA ASP A 150 -15.16 -10.95 0.25
C ASP A 150 -16.50 -10.71 0.99
N THR A 151 -16.42 -10.07 2.16
CA THR A 151 -17.59 -9.74 3.00
C THR A 151 -18.06 -8.31 2.77
N PRO A 152 -19.37 -8.00 2.94
CA PRO A 152 -19.87 -6.63 2.87
C PRO A 152 -19.10 -5.67 3.78
N GLU A 153 -18.75 -6.10 4.99
CA GLU A 153 -18.04 -5.29 5.98
C GLU A 153 -16.63 -4.89 5.52
N ILE A 154 -15.88 -5.81 4.90
CA ILE A 154 -14.54 -5.52 4.34
C ILE A 154 -14.65 -4.63 3.11
N ARG A 155 -15.64 -4.87 2.23
CA ARG A 155 -15.87 -4.01 1.05
C ARG A 155 -16.26 -2.58 1.45
N ASP A 156 -17.11 -2.42 2.47
CA ASP A 156 -17.49 -1.12 3.00
C ASP A 156 -16.26 -0.39 3.58
N ALA A 157 -15.43 -1.10 4.36
CA ALA A 157 -14.19 -0.54 4.89
C ALA A 157 -13.19 -0.14 3.78
N GLN A 158 -13.08 -0.94 2.72
CA GLN A 158 -12.30 -0.59 1.54
C GLN A 158 -12.84 0.68 0.88
N GLY A 159 -14.16 0.79 0.72
CA GLY A 159 -14.80 1.99 0.17
C GLY A 159 -14.50 3.25 0.99
N VAL A 160 -14.49 3.14 2.32
CA VAL A 160 -14.10 4.24 3.22
C VAL A 160 -12.62 4.61 3.05
N LEU A 161 -11.73 3.62 2.94
CA LEU A 161 -10.31 3.84 2.68
C LEU A 161 -10.08 4.57 1.34
N GLU A 162 -10.72 4.09 0.26
CA GLU A 162 -10.62 4.69 -1.07
C GLU A 162 -11.16 6.13 -1.09
N ALA A 163 -12.27 6.40 -0.39
CA ALA A 163 -12.81 7.75 -0.25
C ALA A 163 -11.83 8.67 0.50
N ALA A 164 -11.28 8.21 1.63
CA ALA A 164 -10.31 8.99 2.41
C ALA A 164 -9.01 9.27 1.63
N ALA A 165 -8.54 8.29 0.85
CA ALA A 165 -7.39 8.47 -0.04
C ALA A 165 -7.66 9.53 -1.12
N ARG A 166 -8.84 9.48 -1.76
CA ARG A 166 -9.26 10.49 -2.75
C ARG A 166 -9.37 11.89 -2.15
N ASP A 167 -9.88 12.01 -0.93
CA ASP A 167 -9.98 13.28 -0.22
C ASP A 167 -8.58 13.84 0.11
N PHE A 168 -7.64 12.97 0.50
CA PHE A 168 -6.24 13.34 0.71
C PHE A 168 -5.56 13.79 -0.59
N GLU A 169 -5.72 13.05 -1.69
CA GLU A 169 -5.19 13.43 -3.00
C GLU A 169 -5.78 14.76 -3.49
N THR A 170 -7.08 14.98 -3.26
CA THR A 170 -7.76 16.25 -3.58
C THR A 170 -7.18 17.40 -2.77
N ALA A 171 -6.91 17.19 -1.48
CA ALA A 171 -6.27 18.19 -0.62
C ALA A 171 -4.84 18.51 -1.08
N LEU A 172 -4.07 17.50 -1.50
CA LEU A 172 -2.73 17.70 -2.07
C LEU A 172 -2.77 18.46 -3.40
N ALA A 173 -3.70 18.11 -4.29
CA ALA A 173 -3.85 18.77 -5.59
C ALA A 173 -4.27 20.24 -5.47
N ALA A 174 -4.95 20.62 -4.38
CA ALA A 174 -5.28 22.02 -4.10
C ALA A 174 -4.04 22.88 -3.77
N VAL A 175 -2.92 22.25 -3.40
CA VAL A 175 -1.67 22.91 -2.98
C VAL A 175 -0.57 22.75 -4.04
N SER A 176 -0.80 22.00 -5.12
CA SER A 176 0.21 21.78 -6.14
C SER A 176 0.41 23.00 -7.05
N LEU A 177 1.67 23.42 -7.19
CA LEU A 177 2.14 24.58 -7.97
C LEU A 177 1.99 24.44 -9.50
N ASP A 178 1.45 23.31 -9.97
CA ASP A 178 1.48 22.94 -11.39
C ASP A 178 0.27 23.48 -12.19
N ARG A 179 -0.58 24.31 -11.57
CA ARG A 179 -1.65 25.01 -12.28
C ARG A 179 -1.04 26.22 -13.00
N PRO A 180 -0.95 26.24 -14.34
CA PRO A 180 -0.47 27.42 -15.05
C PRO A 180 -1.39 28.60 -14.70
N PRO A 181 -0.84 29.81 -14.50
CA PRO A 181 -1.65 30.98 -14.21
C PRO A 181 -2.69 31.12 -15.33
N PRO A 182 -3.95 31.49 -15.01
CA PRO A 182 -4.97 31.70 -16.04
C PRO A 182 -4.37 32.65 -17.07
N GLN A 183 -4.19 32.16 -18.30
CA GLN A 183 -3.62 32.98 -19.36
C GLN A 183 -4.54 34.19 -19.47
N ALA A 184 -4.05 35.35 -19.04
CA ALA A 184 -4.72 36.61 -19.24
C ALA A 184 -5.00 36.69 -20.73
N SER A 185 -6.26 36.52 -21.10
CA SER A 185 -6.75 36.60 -22.47
C SER A 185 -6.27 37.95 -23.00
N ARG A 186 -5.18 37.92 -23.78
CA ARG A 186 -4.66 39.08 -24.49
C ARG A 186 -5.69 39.41 -25.54
N ASP A 187 -6.65 40.19 -25.11
CA ASP A 187 -7.67 40.84 -25.92
C ASP A 187 -6.93 41.66 -26.98
N SER A 188 -6.72 41.02 -28.13
CA SER A 188 -6.00 41.56 -29.27
C SER A 188 -6.97 42.45 -30.04
N SER A 189 -7.49 43.48 -29.38
CA SER A 189 -8.17 44.59 -30.03
C SER A 189 -7.11 45.45 -30.71
N ARG A 190 -6.79 45.09 -31.95
CA ARG A 190 -5.93 45.85 -32.85
C ARG A 190 -6.85 46.71 -33.75
N PRO A 191 -6.96 48.03 -33.56
CA PRO A 191 -7.71 48.88 -34.47
C PRO A 191 -6.89 49.13 -35.76
N SER A 192 -7.55 49.00 -36.90
CA SER A 192 -7.08 49.44 -38.23
C SER A 192 -7.40 50.91 -38.46
#